data_AF-A0AAE3PJX1-F1
#
_entry.id   AF-A0AAE3PJX1-F1
#
_cell.length_a   1.000
_cell.length_b   1.000
_cell.length_c   1.000
_cell.angle_alpha   90.00
_cell.angle_beta   90.00
_cell.angle_gamma   90.00
#
_symmetry.space_group_name_H-M   'P 1'
#
loop_
_entity.id
_entity.type
_entity.pdbx_description
1 polymer ?
#
loop_
_entity_poly.entity_id
_entity_poly.type
_entity_poly.pdbx_seq_one_letter_code
_entity_poly.pdbx_strand_id
1 'polypeptide(L)'
;MSFDRFLEHYDSDGGQKEQVGLVIYYLETQQDFDEVTQSDVRSVIQRSRSTISSSSISTYFSRLSDSSWITDTENSGYRLTHSGEEEVETRLDDEALNSNRDEDDRFLDIDHFENGDDRYERLIEDINESYRYRLYDATMVLTRKFFEDMTFQILKTHYAGVDNQMFYNQDDNRHYSFDDLLTNLRDGVPTLRQYARELDQSMVDELRDLKDEGNSGAHALRIDFDDEEIEEWVDDATRMAEVLYEVLRGARIADEHND
;
A
#
# COMPACT_ATOMS: atom_id res chain seq x y z
N MET A 1 -8.90 -1.11 15.54
CA MET A 1 -8.80 -2.36 16.32
C MET A 1 -8.96 -2.09 17.82
N SER A 2 -9.40 -3.04 18.66
CA SER A 2 -9.46 -2.82 20.14
C SER A 2 -8.17 -3.28 20.82
N PHE A 3 -7.78 -2.62 21.91
CA PHE A 3 -6.61 -3.01 22.72
C PHE A 3 -6.70 -4.44 23.28
N ASP A 4 -7.91 -4.93 23.57
CA ASP A 4 -8.09 -6.30 24.08
C ASP A 4 -7.59 -7.37 23.07
N ARG A 5 -7.63 -7.08 21.76
CA ARG A 5 -7.08 -7.97 20.72
C ARG A 5 -5.56 -8.01 20.77
N PHE A 6 -4.90 -6.86 20.86
CA PHE A 6 -3.45 -6.78 21.07
C PHE A 6 -3.04 -7.56 22.33
N LEU A 7 -3.81 -7.45 23.41
CA LEU A 7 -3.52 -8.15 24.67
C LEU A 7 -3.69 -9.68 24.58
N GLU A 8 -4.63 -10.18 23.78
CA GLU A 8 -4.88 -11.61 23.57
C GLU A 8 -3.73 -12.29 22.81
N HIS A 9 -3.09 -11.53 21.94
CA HIS A 9 -2.00 -11.93 21.05
C HIS A 9 -0.61 -11.49 21.54
N TYR A 10 -0.53 -10.93 22.74
CA TYR A 10 0.72 -10.55 23.36
C TYR A 10 1.26 -11.68 24.23
N ASP A 11 2.58 -11.89 24.19
CA ASP A 11 3.29 -12.90 24.94
C ASP A 11 2.79 -12.98 26.40
N SER A 12 2.18 -14.11 26.73
CA SER A 12 1.59 -14.37 28.03
C SER A 12 2.61 -14.47 29.17
N ASP A 13 3.89 -14.68 28.83
CA ASP A 13 5.01 -14.65 29.78
C ASP A 13 5.52 -13.21 30.03
N GLY A 14 5.03 -12.23 29.26
CA GLY A 14 5.32 -10.81 29.42
C GLY A 14 4.82 -10.25 30.76
N GLY A 15 5.68 -9.49 31.44
CA GLY A 15 5.33 -8.82 32.69
C GLY A 15 4.41 -7.60 32.49
N GLN A 16 3.89 -7.06 33.59
CA GLN A 16 3.03 -5.86 33.53
C GLN A 16 3.75 -4.62 32.97
N LYS A 17 5.09 -4.57 33.00
CA LYS A 17 5.88 -3.50 32.38
C LYS A 17 5.76 -3.58 30.86
N GLU A 18 5.97 -4.77 30.33
CA GLU A 18 5.88 -5.10 28.91
C GLU A 18 4.46 -4.84 28.38
N GLN A 19 3.42 -5.16 29.15
CA GLN A 19 2.05 -4.83 28.78
C GLN A 19 1.75 -3.32 28.81
N VAL A 20 2.41 -2.53 29.67
CA VAL A 20 2.32 -1.06 29.60
C VAL A 20 3.00 -0.54 28.33
N GLY A 21 4.13 -1.14 27.93
CA GLY A 21 4.75 -0.85 26.63
C GLY A 21 3.79 -1.10 25.46
N LEU A 22 3.06 -2.23 25.50
CA LEU A 22 2.02 -2.55 24.52
C LEU A 22 0.89 -1.51 24.47
N VAL A 23 0.45 -0.98 25.62
CA VAL A 23 -0.58 0.07 25.66
C VAL A 23 -0.08 1.34 24.97
N ILE A 24 1.19 1.70 25.18
CA ILE A 24 1.79 2.88 24.53
C ILE A 24 1.87 2.64 23.02
N TYR A 25 2.36 1.48 22.59
CA TYR A 25 2.39 1.07 21.18
C TYR A 25 1.00 1.15 20.53
N TYR A 26 -0.03 0.62 21.18
CA TYR A 26 -1.41 0.69 20.70
C TYR A 26 -1.91 2.14 20.57
N LEU A 27 -1.59 3.01 21.52
CA LEU A 27 -2.01 4.41 21.47
C LEU A 27 -1.31 5.16 20.33
N GLU A 28 -0.02 4.92 20.12
CA GLU A 28 0.75 5.55 19.04
C GLU A 28 0.31 5.01 17.67
N THR A 29 0.26 3.70 17.48
CA THR A 29 0.03 3.08 16.16
C THR A 29 -1.44 2.94 15.75
N GLN A 30 -2.35 2.74 16.70
CA GLN A 30 -3.77 2.47 16.38
C GLN A 30 -4.71 3.62 16.72
N GLN A 31 -4.25 4.61 17.48
CA GLN A 31 -5.04 5.78 17.87
C GLN A 31 -4.38 7.10 17.47
N ASP A 32 -3.24 7.05 16.78
CA ASP A 32 -2.55 8.21 16.22
C ASP A 32 -2.16 9.26 17.29
N PHE A 33 -1.68 8.77 18.44
CA PHE A 33 -1.19 9.64 19.50
C PHE A 33 0.25 10.05 19.21
N ASP A 34 0.46 11.34 18.96
CA ASP A 34 1.78 11.94 18.93
C ASP A 34 2.54 11.74 20.24
N GLU A 35 1.90 11.82 21.40
CA GLU A 35 2.58 11.58 22.68
C GLU A 35 1.60 10.96 23.68
N VAL A 36 2.10 10.02 24.48
CA VAL A 36 1.28 9.25 25.41
C VAL A 36 1.53 9.70 26.84
N THR A 37 0.47 10.06 27.56
CA THR A 37 0.56 10.37 28.99
C THR A 37 0.22 9.15 29.85
N GLN A 38 0.64 9.18 31.11
CA GLN A 38 0.22 8.18 32.10
C GLN A 38 -1.31 8.15 32.29
N SER A 39 -2.02 9.23 31.97
CA SER A 39 -3.47 9.29 32.05
C SER A 39 -4.14 8.52 30.90
N ASP A 40 -3.56 8.57 29.71
CA ASP A 40 -4.07 7.88 28.52
C ASP A 40 -3.91 6.38 28.70
N VAL A 41 -2.72 5.93 29.09
CA VAL A 41 -2.47 4.52 29.46
C VAL A 41 -3.42 4.04 30.55
N ARG A 42 -3.66 4.86 31.58
CA ARG A 42 -4.61 4.52 32.64
C ARG A 42 -6.02 4.33 32.10
N SER A 43 -6.44 5.17 31.17
CA SER A 43 -7.77 5.12 30.57
C SER A 43 -7.97 3.87 29.72
N VAL A 44 -6.96 3.47 28.95
CA VAL A 44 -6.99 2.22 28.16
C VAL A 44 -7.05 1.00 29.09
N ILE A 45 -6.16 0.94 30.08
CA ILE A 45 -6.13 -0.18 31.04
C ILE A 45 -7.48 -0.35 31.75
N GLN A 46 -8.08 0.75 32.23
CA GLN A 46 -9.36 0.71 32.94
C GLN A 46 -10.55 0.24 32.08
N ARG A 47 -10.45 0.40 30.75
CA ARG A 47 -11.49 -0.01 29.80
C ARG A 47 -11.24 -1.41 29.21
N SER A 48 -10.03 -1.94 29.41
CA SER A 48 -9.59 -3.24 28.90
C SER A 48 -9.79 -4.37 29.92
N ARG A 49 -9.55 -5.60 29.46
CA ARG A 49 -9.45 -6.80 30.31
C ARG A 49 -8.07 -6.98 30.97
N SER A 50 -7.20 -5.96 30.89
CA SER A 50 -5.86 -6.02 31.45
C SER A 50 -5.84 -6.25 32.96
N THR A 51 -4.85 -7.01 33.43
CA THR A 51 -4.61 -7.25 34.85
C THR A 51 -3.67 -6.21 35.49
N ILE A 52 -3.20 -5.23 34.70
CA ILE A 52 -2.29 -4.18 35.17
C ILE A 52 -2.97 -3.34 36.24
N SER A 53 -2.27 -3.13 37.35
CA SER A 53 -2.74 -2.24 38.40
C SER A 53 -2.57 -0.76 38.01
N SER A 54 -3.67 -0.03 37.91
CA SER A 54 -3.68 1.40 37.57
C SER A 54 -2.92 2.30 38.57
N SER A 55 -2.72 1.83 39.80
CA SER A 55 -1.93 2.52 40.83
C SER A 55 -0.42 2.36 40.65
N SER A 56 0.02 1.42 39.80
CA SER A 56 1.45 1.11 39.57
C SER A 56 1.98 1.69 38.25
N ILE A 57 1.15 2.42 37.49
CA ILE A 57 1.48 2.96 36.17
C ILE A 57 2.76 3.82 36.21
N SER A 58 2.88 4.72 37.18
CA SER A 58 4.09 5.56 37.31
C SER A 58 5.37 4.73 37.49
N THR A 59 5.27 3.59 38.20
CA THR A 59 6.40 2.67 38.39
C THR A 59 6.77 1.97 37.08
N TYR A 60 5.79 1.61 36.25
CA TYR A 60 6.06 1.00 34.95
C TYR A 60 6.68 1.99 33.96
N PHE A 61 6.24 3.23 33.96
CA PHE A 61 6.88 4.29 33.17
C PHE A 61 8.34 4.50 33.57
N SER A 62 8.65 4.58 34.87
CA SER A 62 10.04 4.65 35.33
C SER A 62 10.87 3.46 34.84
N ARG A 63 10.33 2.24 34.92
CA ARG A 63 11.04 1.03 34.45
C ARG A 63 11.23 0.99 32.94
N LEU A 64 10.25 1.45 32.16
CA LEU A 64 10.34 1.54 30.70
C LEU A 64 11.39 2.59 30.29
N SER A 65 11.45 3.71 31.00
CA SER A 65 12.48 4.73 30.80
C SER A 65 13.86 4.20 31.16
N ASP A 66 14.00 3.52 32.31
CA ASP A 66 15.26 2.87 32.73
C ASP A 66 15.73 1.81 31.73
N SER A 67 14.81 1.10 31.08
CA SER A 67 15.12 0.11 30.03
C SER A 67 15.24 0.73 28.63
N SER A 68 15.21 2.06 28.50
CA SER A 68 15.27 2.77 27.22
C SER A 68 14.16 2.35 26.24
N TRP A 69 13.01 1.89 26.72
CA TRP A 69 11.86 1.61 25.86
C TRP A 69 11.12 2.89 25.49
N ILE A 70 11.07 3.86 26.41
CA ILE A 70 10.39 5.14 26.20
C ILE A 70 11.33 6.32 26.47
N THR A 71 11.00 7.46 25.87
CA THR A 71 11.63 8.76 26.14
C THR A 71 10.59 9.80 26.53
N ASP A 72 10.96 10.72 27.42
CA ASP A 72 10.11 11.88 27.77
C ASP A 72 10.03 12.86 26.59
N THR A 73 8.87 13.52 26.46
CA THR A 73 8.63 14.65 25.54
C THR A 73 8.50 15.97 26.31
N GLU A 74 8.40 17.10 25.60
CA GLU A 74 8.37 18.44 26.20
C GLU A 74 7.16 18.67 27.14
N ASN A 75 6.04 17.95 26.95
CA ASN A 75 4.77 18.17 27.66
C ASN A 75 4.45 17.13 28.75
N SER A 76 5.47 16.49 29.33
CA SER A 76 5.25 15.33 30.24
C SER A 76 4.56 14.14 29.57
N GLY A 77 4.61 14.09 28.23
CA GLY A 77 4.27 12.94 27.43
C GLY A 77 5.47 12.00 27.31
N TYR A 78 5.20 10.83 26.76
CA TYR A 78 6.18 9.81 26.50
C TYR A 78 5.98 9.28 25.08
N ARG A 79 7.08 8.88 24.45
CA ARG A 79 7.04 8.13 23.19
C ARG A 79 7.80 6.83 23.32
N LEU A 80 7.40 5.79 22.59
CA LEU A 80 8.30 4.66 22.36
C LEU A 80 9.55 5.13 21.63
N THR A 81 10.67 4.56 22.04
CA THR A 81 11.90 4.59 21.24
C THR A 81 11.85 3.45 20.24
N HIS A 82 12.68 3.51 19.20
CA HIS A 82 12.82 2.41 18.24
C HIS A 82 13.11 1.06 18.92
N SER A 83 13.94 1.05 19.97
CA SER A 83 14.21 -0.18 20.76
C SER A 83 13.01 -0.64 21.58
N GLY A 84 12.16 0.29 22.04
CA GLY A 84 10.95 -0.07 22.76
C GLY A 84 9.88 -0.67 21.85
N GLU A 85 9.78 -0.13 20.63
CA GLU A 85 8.90 -0.62 19.57
C GLU A 85 9.28 -2.06 19.17
N GLU A 86 10.53 -2.30 18.79
CA GLU A 86 11.04 -3.64 18.41
C GLU A 86 10.80 -4.68 19.52
N GLU A 87 10.98 -4.28 20.79
CA GLU A 87 10.72 -5.15 21.93
C GLU A 87 9.22 -5.45 22.12
N VAL A 88 8.33 -4.50 21.89
CA VAL A 88 6.88 -4.74 21.94
C VAL A 88 6.45 -5.64 20.78
N GLU A 89 6.92 -5.36 19.57
CA GLU A 89 6.62 -6.15 18.37
C GLU A 89 7.10 -7.59 18.49
N THR A 90 8.32 -7.83 18.97
CA THR A 90 8.86 -9.19 19.19
C THR A 90 7.99 -10.04 20.13
N ARG A 91 7.16 -9.39 20.96
CA ARG A 91 6.26 -10.04 21.91
C ARG A 91 4.82 -10.13 21.41
N LEU A 92 4.47 -9.45 20.32
CA LEU A 92 3.20 -9.67 19.65
C LEU A 92 3.36 -10.87 18.72
N ASP A 93 2.36 -11.76 18.71
CA ASP A 93 2.29 -12.75 17.66
C ASP A 93 1.99 -12.08 16.30
N ASP A 94 2.29 -12.82 15.23
CA ASP A 94 2.07 -12.35 13.86
C ASP A 94 0.59 -11.97 13.61
N GLU A 95 -0.38 -12.46 14.40
CA GLU A 95 -1.82 -12.18 14.23
C GLU A 95 -2.24 -10.82 14.84
N ALA A 96 -1.52 -10.33 15.85
CA ALA A 96 -1.67 -8.95 16.33
C ALA A 96 -0.93 -7.92 15.49
N LEU A 97 0.23 -8.27 14.94
CA LEU A 97 0.99 -7.40 14.05
C LEU A 97 0.35 -7.32 12.67
N ASN A 98 -0.11 -8.46 12.15
CA ASN A 98 -0.82 -8.56 10.88
C ASN A 98 -2.33 -8.60 11.12
N SER A 99 -2.89 -7.51 11.65
CA SER A 99 -4.28 -7.26 11.32
C SER A 99 -4.35 -6.90 9.84
N ASN A 100 -4.47 -7.93 9.00
CA ASN A 100 -4.73 -7.74 7.59
C ASN A 100 -5.91 -6.79 7.45
N ARG A 101 -5.82 -5.93 6.45
CA ARG A 101 -6.96 -5.10 6.06
C ARG A 101 -8.16 -5.99 5.74
N ASP A 102 -9.35 -5.46 5.96
CA ASP A 102 -10.59 -6.19 5.69
C ASP A 102 -10.62 -6.68 4.23
N GLU A 103 -11.35 -7.77 3.94
CA GLU A 103 -11.34 -8.35 2.58
C GLU A 103 -11.90 -7.41 1.51
N ASP A 104 -12.71 -6.44 1.95
CA ASP A 104 -13.31 -5.40 1.12
C ASP A 104 -12.34 -4.22 0.88
N ASP A 105 -11.19 -4.18 1.56
CA ASP A 105 -10.19 -3.13 1.41
C ASP A 105 -9.21 -3.49 0.27
N ARG A 106 -9.40 -2.86 -0.88
CA ARG A 106 -8.72 -3.16 -2.14
C ARG A 106 -7.89 -1.95 -2.58
N PHE A 107 -6.68 -2.22 -3.07
CA PHE A 107 -5.84 -1.21 -3.70
C PHE A 107 -6.32 -0.87 -5.12
N LEU A 108 -6.74 -1.90 -5.87
CA LEU A 108 -7.42 -1.76 -7.14
C LEU A 108 -8.83 -2.32 -7.01
N ASP A 109 -9.81 -1.43 -6.91
CA ASP A 109 -11.22 -1.82 -6.85
C ASP A 109 -11.88 -1.76 -8.22
N ILE A 110 -11.60 -2.78 -9.03
CA ILE A 110 -12.10 -2.88 -10.40
C ILE A 110 -12.85 -4.19 -10.55
N ASP A 111 -14.17 -4.09 -10.58
CA ASP A 111 -15.02 -5.26 -10.76
C ASP A 111 -15.12 -5.62 -12.26
N HIS A 112 -14.65 -6.83 -12.57
CA HIS A 112 -14.91 -7.58 -13.80
C HIS A 112 -14.28 -7.06 -15.10
N PHE A 113 -13.15 -7.67 -15.46
CA PHE A 113 -12.69 -7.72 -16.85
C PHE A 113 -13.69 -8.60 -17.64
N GLU A 114 -14.29 -8.06 -18.69
CA GLU A 114 -15.19 -8.82 -19.57
C GLU A 114 -14.37 -9.88 -20.33
N ASN A 115 -14.92 -11.10 -20.41
CA ASN A 115 -14.42 -12.21 -21.22
C ASN A 115 -13.03 -12.78 -20.85
N GLY A 116 -12.79 -13.09 -19.58
CA GLY A 116 -11.75 -14.06 -19.19
C GLY A 116 -10.33 -13.62 -19.56
N ASP A 117 -10.00 -12.35 -19.32
CA ASP A 117 -8.61 -11.91 -19.29
C ASP A 117 -7.97 -12.39 -17.97
N ASP A 118 -7.97 -13.72 -17.76
CA ASP A 118 -7.59 -14.45 -16.53
C ASP A 118 -6.21 -14.05 -16.00
N ARG A 119 -5.40 -13.34 -16.81
CA ARG A 119 -4.10 -12.83 -16.44
C ARG A 119 -4.18 -11.55 -15.59
N TYR A 120 -5.12 -10.66 -15.86
CA TYR A 120 -5.25 -9.40 -15.11
C TYR A 120 -6.03 -9.62 -13.83
N GLU A 121 -7.03 -10.51 -13.85
CA GLU A 121 -7.76 -10.91 -12.64
C GLU A 121 -6.80 -11.44 -11.57
N ARG A 122 -5.94 -12.41 -11.92
CA ARG A 122 -4.93 -12.93 -10.99
C ARG A 122 -3.93 -11.88 -10.53
N LEU A 123 -3.49 -10.98 -11.43
CA LEU A 123 -2.55 -9.93 -11.03
C LEU A 123 -3.20 -8.92 -10.08
N ILE A 124 -4.48 -8.60 -10.26
CA ILE A 124 -5.23 -7.74 -9.35
C ILE A 124 -5.48 -8.42 -8.01
N GLU A 125 -5.78 -9.72 -8.02
CA GLU A 125 -5.83 -10.53 -6.80
C GLU A 125 -4.50 -10.47 -6.04
N ASP A 126 -3.37 -10.70 -6.72
CA ASP A 126 -2.04 -10.61 -6.12
C ASP A 126 -1.73 -9.20 -5.57
N ILE A 127 -2.14 -8.13 -6.27
CA ILE A 127 -2.00 -6.73 -5.85
C ILE A 127 -2.82 -6.47 -4.58
N ASN A 128 -4.10 -6.82 -4.61
CA ASN A 128 -5.01 -6.59 -3.49
C ASN A 128 -4.66 -7.46 -2.28
N GLU A 129 -4.15 -8.68 -2.50
CA GLU A 129 -3.62 -9.52 -1.43
C GLU A 129 -2.39 -8.87 -0.80
N SER A 130 -1.41 -8.46 -1.60
CA SER A 130 -0.21 -7.76 -1.11
C SER A 130 -0.56 -6.51 -0.30
N TYR A 131 -1.52 -5.72 -0.77
CA TYR A 131 -2.04 -4.56 -0.06
C TYR A 131 -2.69 -4.92 1.28
N ARG A 132 -3.54 -5.95 1.30
CA ARG A 132 -4.20 -6.42 2.53
C ARG A 132 -3.22 -6.89 3.59
N TYR A 133 -2.12 -7.51 3.18
CA TYR A 133 -1.01 -7.91 4.04
C TYR A 133 0.01 -6.80 4.31
N ARG A 134 -0.27 -5.55 3.88
CA ARG A 134 0.58 -4.37 4.10
C ARG A 134 1.98 -4.53 3.48
N LEU A 135 2.10 -5.35 2.44
CA LEU A 135 3.32 -5.55 1.67
C LEU A 135 3.42 -4.49 0.57
N TYR A 136 3.52 -3.22 0.96
CA TYR A 136 3.32 -2.08 0.06
C TYR A 136 4.34 -1.98 -1.08
N ASP A 137 5.59 -2.37 -0.85
CA ASP A 137 6.57 -2.52 -1.93
C ASP A 137 6.11 -3.51 -3.00
N ALA A 138 5.57 -4.66 -2.57
CA ALA A 138 5.05 -5.66 -3.47
C ALA A 138 3.81 -5.14 -4.21
N THR A 139 2.92 -4.45 -3.50
CA THR A 139 1.75 -3.76 -4.09
C THR A 139 2.19 -2.83 -5.23
N MET A 140 3.13 -1.92 -4.97
CA MET A 140 3.58 -0.95 -5.97
C MET A 140 4.32 -1.59 -7.14
N VAL A 141 5.14 -2.60 -6.89
CA VAL A 141 5.84 -3.36 -7.96
C VAL A 141 4.85 -4.08 -8.87
N LEU A 142 3.84 -4.74 -8.30
CA LEU A 142 2.83 -5.45 -9.07
C LEU A 142 1.92 -4.48 -9.83
N THR A 143 1.51 -3.38 -9.21
CA THR A 143 0.74 -2.30 -9.85
C THR A 143 1.48 -1.69 -11.04
N ARG A 144 2.79 -1.41 -10.90
CA ARG A 144 3.60 -0.95 -12.03
C ARG A 144 3.60 -1.95 -13.19
N LYS A 145 3.77 -3.24 -12.88
CA LYS A 145 3.75 -4.30 -13.90
C LYS A 145 2.39 -4.41 -14.59
N PHE A 146 1.30 -4.22 -13.84
CA PHE A 146 -0.06 -4.16 -14.37
C PHE A 146 -0.19 -3.03 -15.40
N PHE A 147 0.22 -1.82 -15.06
CA PHE A 147 0.14 -0.67 -15.97
C PHE A 147 1.09 -0.77 -17.17
N GLU A 148 2.29 -1.32 -16.99
CA GLU A 148 3.24 -1.55 -18.07
C GLU A 148 2.66 -2.51 -19.13
N ASP A 149 2.15 -3.66 -18.70
CA ASP A 149 1.55 -4.63 -19.62
C ASP A 149 0.27 -4.07 -20.25
N MET A 150 -0.61 -3.40 -19.50
CA MET A 150 -1.83 -2.82 -20.06
C MET A 150 -1.50 -1.77 -21.14
N THR A 151 -0.54 -0.88 -20.87
CA THR A 151 -0.06 0.11 -21.84
C THR A 151 0.50 -0.55 -23.09
N PHE A 152 1.34 -1.57 -22.93
CA PHE A 152 1.87 -2.34 -24.05
C PHE A 152 0.76 -2.96 -24.90
N GLN A 153 -0.28 -3.52 -24.26
CA GLN A 153 -1.36 -4.22 -24.95
C GLN A 153 -2.28 -3.25 -25.68
N ILE A 154 -2.54 -2.07 -25.13
CA ILE A 154 -3.26 -0.99 -25.83
C ILE A 154 -2.50 -0.60 -27.10
N LEU A 155 -1.22 -0.27 -26.98
CA LEU A 155 -0.39 0.18 -28.09
C LEU A 155 -0.26 -0.91 -29.16
N LYS A 156 -0.02 -2.14 -28.74
CA LYS A 156 0.05 -3.29 -29.65
C LYS A 156 -1.27 -3.54 -30.37
N THR A 157 -2.39 -3.56 -29.65
CA THR A 157 -3.70 -3.87 -30.24
C THR A 157 -4.10 -2.82 -31.27
N HIS A 158 -3.88 -1.53 -30.98
CA HIS A 158 -4.29 -0.48 -31.90
C HIS A 158 -3.33 -0.26 -33.08
N TYR A 159 -2.01 -0.36 -32.84
CA TYR A 159 -1.01 0.05 -33.84
C TYR A 159 -0.33 -1.12 -34.57
N ALA A 160 -0.60 -2.38 -34.19
CA ALA A 160 -0.04 -3.53 -34.92
C ALA A 160 -0.38 -3.48 -36.41
N GLY A 161 0.62 -3.66 -37.27
CA GLY A 161 0.45 -3.62 -38.73
C GLY A 161 0.28 -2.21 -39.33
N VAL A 162 0.10 -1.18 -38.49
CA VAL A 162 0.00 0.22 -38.90
C VAL A 162 1.29 0.97 -38.55
N ASP A 163 1.67 0.95 -37.29
CA ASP A 163 2.88 1.58 -36.76
C ASP A 163 3.47 0.77 -35.60
N ASN A 164 4.24 -0.26 -35.95
CA ASN A 164 4.84 -1.15 -34.97
C ASN A 164 5.86 -0.44 -34.05
N GLN A 165 6.37 0.74 -34.44
CA GLN A 165 7.28 1.51 -33.59
C GLN A 165 6.62 2.06 -32.33
N MET A 166 5.29 2.03 -32.23
CA MET A 166 4.55 2.45 -31.03
C MET A 166 4.71 1.48 -29.85
N PHE A 167 4.99 0.20 -30.08
CA PHE A 167 5.11 -0.80 -29.00
C PHE A 167 6.36 -1.69 -29.11
N TYR A 168 7.10 -1.59 -30.21
CA TYR A 168 8.32 -2.38 -30.42
C TYR A 168 9.41 -1.58 -31.13
N ASN A 169 10.62 -1.59 -30.57
CA ASN A 169 11.78 -0.98 -31.22
C ASN A 169 12.31 -1.92 -32.30
N GLN A 170 11.96 -1.63 -33.55
CA GLN A 170 12.38 -2.41 -34.71
C GLN A 170 13.87 -2.25 -35.04
N ASP A 171 14.45 -1.09 -34.75
CA ASP A 171 15.84 -0.77 -35.10
C ASP A 171 16.83 -1.58 -34.25
N ASP A 172 16.54 -1.73 -32.96
CA ASP A 172 17.35 -2.48 -32.00
C ASP A 172 16.80 -3.90 -31.73
N ASN A 173 15.67 -4.26 -32.35
CA ASN A 173 14.96 -5.53 -32.16
C ASN A 173 14.70 -5.85 -30.67
N ARG A 174 14.19 -4.87 -29.92
CA ARG A 174 13.95 -4.96 -28.47
C ARG A 174 12.58 -4.47 -28.06
N HIS A 175 12.09 -4.99 -26.93
CA HIS A 175 10.92 -4.42 -26.26
C HIS A 175 11.27 -3.07 -25.62
N TYR A 176 10.30 -2.17 -25.62
CA TYR A 176 10.39 -0.88 -24.96
C TYR A 176 10.33 -1.04 -23.45
N SER A 177 11.00 -0.12 -22.75
CA SER A 177 10.80 0.04 -21.31
C SER A 177 9.44 0.68 -21.03
N PHE A 178 8.97 0.61 -19.78
CA PHE A 178 7.73 1.30 -19.41
C PHE A 178 7.78 2.82 -19.70
N ASP A 179 8.94 3.48 -19.54
CA ASP A 179 9.09 4.91 -19.87
C ASP A 179 8.89 5.21 -21.36
N ASP A 180 9.43 4.34 -22.21
CA ASP A 180 9.25 4.44 -23.66
C ASP A 180 7.78 4.20 -24.04
N LEU A 181 7.13 3.21 -23.40
CA LEU A 181 5.71 2.91 -23.60
C LEU A 181 4.81 4.06 -23.17
N LEU A 182 5.08 4.72 -22.02
CA LEU A 182 4.33 5.89 -21.56
C LEU A 182 4.54 7.09 -22.50
N THR A 183 5.74 7.27 -23.03
CA THR A 183 6.01 8.29 -24.06
C THR A 183 5.16 8.05 -25.31
N ASN A 184 5.13 6.82 -25.80
CA ASN A 184 4.33 6.45 -26.95
C ASN A 184 2.82 6.51 -26.66
N LEU A 185 2.38 6.13 -25.47
CA LEU A 185 0.99 6.26 -25.03
C LEU A 185 0.57 7.73 -25.05
N ARG A 186 1.40 8.63 -24.49
CA ARG A 186 1.16 10.08 -24.48
C ARG A 186 1.00 10.64 -25.90
N ASP A 187 1.85 10.21 -26.82
CA ASP A 187 1.79 10.60 -28.23
C ASP A 187 0.56 10.01 -28.94
N GLY A 188 0.13 8.81 -28.53
CA GLY A 188 -1.07 8.14 -29.03
C GLY A 188 -2.41 8.65 -28.47
N VAL A 189 -2.40 9.40 -27.36
CA VAL A 189 -3.60 9.95 -26.69
C VAL A 189 -4.60 10.59 -27.68
N PRO A 190 -4.20 11.49 -28.62
CA PRO A 190 -5.16 12.13 -29.53
C PRO A 190 -5.99 11.14 -30.35
N THR A 191 -5.43 9.97 -30.65
CA THR A 191 -6.11 8.89 -31.40
C THR A 191 -6.88 7.98 -30.45
N LEU A 192 -6.24 7.51 -29.37
CA LEU A 192 -6.79 6.53 -28.45
C LEU A 192 -7.97 7.07 -27.62
N ARG A 193 -8.09 8.40 -27.47
CA ARG A 193 -9.22 9.08 -26.81
C ARG A 193 -10.59 8.80 -27.41
N GLN A 194 -10.64 8.25 -28.63
CA GLN A 194 -11.90 7.79 -29.21
C GLN A 194 -12.52 6.60 -28.43
N TYR A 195 -11.71 5.86 -27.66
CA TYR A 195 -12.15 4.70 -26.88
C TYR A 195 -12.56 5.08 -25.45
N ALA A 196 -11.83 5.99 -24.80
CA ALA A 196 -12.18 6.58 -23.51
C ALA A 196 -11.83 8.07 -23.52
N ARG A 197 -12.78 8.95 -23.20
CA ARG A 197 -12.59 10.41 -23.33
C ARG A 197 -11.68 10.96 -22.23
N GLU A 198 -11.72 10.28 -21.11
CA GLU A 198 -11.01 10.49 -19.85
C GLU A 198 -9.52 10.24 -20.01
N LEU A 199 -9.10 9.42 -21.00
CA LEU A 199 -7.68 9.28 -21.33
C LEU A 199 -7.14 10.64 -21.80
N ASP A 200 -6.18 11.21 -21.08
CA ASP A 200 -5.50 12.41 -21.55
C ASP A 200 -4.02 12.43 -21.18
N GLN A 201 -3.32 13.48 -21.59
CA GLN A 201 -1.88 13.56 -21.32
C GLN A 201 -1.58 13.76 -19.82
N SER A 202 -2.50 14.35 -19.04
CA SER A 202 -2.34 14.51 -17.59
C SER A 202 -2.38 13.14 -16.92
N MET A 203 -3.35 12.32 -17.31
CA MET A 203 -3.45 10.95 -16.82
C MET A 203 -2.21 10.10 -17.15
N VAL A 204 -1.59 10.29 -18.33
CA VAL A 204 -0.34 9.60 -18.67
C VAL A 204 0.83 10.11 -17.82
N ASP A 205 0.81 11.37 -17.39
CA ASP A 205 1.78 11.92 -16.45
C ASP A 205 1.57 11.35 -15.04
N GLU A 206 0.31 11.22 -14.58
CA GLU A 206 -0.04 10.57 -13.31
C GLU A 206 0.43 9.09 -13.27
N LEU A 207 0.30 8.35 -14.38
CA LEU A 207 0.86 7.00 -14.52
C LEU A 207 2.38 6.97 -14.39
N ARG A 208 3.06 8.01 -14.90
CA ARG A 208 4.52 8.12 -14.80
C ARG A 208 4.92 8.41 -13.35
N ASP A 209 4.18 9.29 -12.66
CA ASP A 209 4.40 9.62 -11.26
C ASP A 209 4.24 8.36 -10.37
N LEU A 210 3.16 7.57 -10.56
CA LEU A 210 2.98 6.29 -9.85
C LEU A 210 4.14 5.33 -10.08
N LYS A 211 4.63 5.24 -11.33
CA LYS A 211 5.75 4.39 -11.71
C LYS A 211 7.07 4.86 -11.08
N ASP A 212 7.29 6.17 -10.99
CA ASP A 212 8.51 6.74 -10.40
C ASP A 212 8.50 6.61 -8.87
N GLU A 213 7.33 6.70 -8.24
CA GLU A 213 7.14 6.46 -6.82
C GLU A 213 7.40 4.98 -6.49
N GLY A 214 6.75 4.05 -7.18
CA GLY A 214 7.00 2.61 -7.00
C GLY A 214 8.44 2.18 -7.29
N ASN A 215 9.16 2.88 -8.19
CA ASN A 215 10.59 2.68 -8.42
C ASN A 215 11.45 3.17 -7.24
N SER A 216 11.10 4.32 -6.67
CA SER A 216 11.84 4.94 -5.58
C SER A 216 11.75 4.11 -4.31
N GLY A 217 10.56 3.59 -3.99
CA GLY A 217 10.35 2.61 -2.90
C GLY A 217 11.15 1.32 -3.12
N ALA A 218 10.97 0.65 -4.27
CA ALA A 218 11.60 -0.65 -4.56
C ALA A 218 13.14 -0.64 -4.68
N HIS A 219 13.75 0.53 -4.90
CA HIS A 219 15.21 0.67 -5.05
C HIS A 219 15.92 1.24 -3.83
N ALA A 220 15.19 1.71 -2.82
CA ALA A 220 15.81 2.07 -1.55
C ALA A 220 16.07 0.83 -0.70
N LEU A 221 17.18 0.82 0.05
CA LEU A 221 17.53 -0.31 0.92
C LEU A 221 16.56 -0.50 2.10
N ARG A 222 15.68 0.50 2.33
CA ARG A 222 14.61 0.62 3.32
C ARG A 222 13.86 1.92 3.00
N ILE A 223 12.86 1.87 2.14
CA ILE A 223 11.74 2.83 2.15
C ILE A 223 10.53 1.91 2.22
N ASP A 224 9.97 1.80 3.41
CA ASP A 224 8.69 1.14 3.60
C ASP A 224 7.65 2.24 3.34
N PHE A 225 6.84 2.12 2.28
CA PHE A 225 5.66 2.97 2.14
C PHE A 225 4.82 2.82 3.41
N ASP A 226 4.30 3.92 3.95
CA ASP A 226 3.35 3.84 5.06
C ASP A 226 1.89 3.74 4.57
N ASP A 227 0.97 3.57 5.53
CA ASP A 227 -0.46 3.50 5.25
C ASP A 227 -0.97 4.79 4.59
N GLU A 228 -0.45 5.96 4.94
CA GLU A 228 -0.92 7.23 4.38
C GLU A 228 -0.47 7.38 2.93
N GLU A 229 0.81 7.10 2.66
CA GLU A 229 1.42 7.18 1.32
C GLU A 229 0.74 6.23 0.33
N ILE A 230 0.38 5.02 0.76
CA ILE A 230 -0.26 4.05 -0.15
C ILE A 230 -1.74 4.40 -0.43
N GLU A 231 -2.44 4.98 0.55
CA GLU A 231 -3.86 5.35 0.43
C GLU A 231 -4.06 6.49 -0.56
N GLU A 232 -3.10 7.41 -0.68
CA GLU A 232 -3.11 8.47 -1.70
C GLU A 232 -3.20 7.90 -3.12
N TRP A 233 -2.72 6.68 -3.34
CA TRP A 233 -2.71 6.05 -4.66
C TRP A 233 -3.95 5.21 -4.98
N VAL A 234 -4.77 4.82 -4.00
CA VAL A 234 -5.87 3.84 -4.21
C VAL A 234 -6.88 4.34 -5.24
N ASP A 235 -7.39 5.55 -5.05
CA ASP A 235 -8.40 6.16 -5.93
C ASP A 235 -7.81 6.42 -7.33
N ASP A 236 -6.59 6.93 -7.39
CA ASP A 236 -5.93 7.26 -8.64
C ASP A 236 -5.54 6.01 -9.44
N ALA A 237 -4.98 4.99 -8.79
CA ALA A 237 -4.64 3.73 -9.43
C ALA A 237 -5.89 3.01 -9.96
N THR A 238 -6.97 2.98 -9.17
CA THR A 238 -8.25 2.41 -9.60
C THR A 238 -8.80 3.14 -10.82
N ARG A 239 -8.93 4.47 -10.75
CA ARG A 239 -9.38 5.29 -11.88
C ARG A 239 -8.50 5.10 -13.12
N MET A 240 -7.18 5.08 -12.94
CA MET A 240 -6.24 4.92 -14.06
C MET A 240 -6.42 3.59 -14.77
N ALA A 241 -6.59 2.53 -13.98
CA ALA A 241 -6.76 1.18 -14.47
C ALA A 241 -8.11 0.98 -15.19
N GLU A 242 -9.20 1.57 -14.69
CA GLU A 242 -10.50 1.57 -15.36
C GLU A 242 -10.42 2.20 -16.75
N VAL A 243 -9.86 3.41 -16.85
CA VAL A 243 -9.78 4.14 -18.12
C VAL A 243 -8.88 3.40 -19.12
N LEU A 244 -7.71 2.90 -18.69
CA LEU A 244 -6.85 2.12 -19.58
C LEU A 244 -7.53 0.83 -20.04
N TYR A 245 -8.29 0.18 -19.16
CA TYR A 245 -9.05 -1.01 -19.53
C TYR A 245 -10.15 -0.70 -20.57
N GLU A 246 -10.88 0.41 -20.42
CA GLU A 246 -11.85 0.87 -21.42
C GLU A 246 -11.18 1.12 -22.78
N VAL A 247 -9.99 1.74 -22.78
CA VAL A 247 -9.20 1.97 -24.01
C VAL A 247 -8.82 0.65 -24.67
N LEU A 248 -8.31 -0.31 -23.90
CA LEU A 248 -7.94 -1.63 -24.40
C LEU A 248 -9.12 -2.36 -25.01
N ARG A 249 -10.28 -2.34 -24.34
CA ARG A 249 -11.53 -2.94 -24.83
C ARG A 249 -11.98 -2.29 -26.13
N GLY A 250 -11.96 -0.96 -26.20
CA GLY A 250 -12.30 -0.22 -27.43
C GLY A 250 -11.37 -0.57 -28.59
N ALA A 251 -10.06 -0.69 -28.33
CA ALA A 251 -9.08 -1.09 -29.32
C ALA A 251 -9.33 -2.53 -29.84
N ARG A 252 -9.61 -3.49 -28.95
CA ARG A 252 -9.94 -4.89 -29.32
C ARG A 252 -11.18 -4.97 -30.21
N ILE A 253 -12.25 -4.26 -29.85
CA ILE A 253 -13.48 -4.21 -30.65
C ILE A 253 -13.19 -3.64 -32.04
N ALA A 254 -12.37 -2.59 -32.14
CA ALA A 254 -12.02 -1.99 -33.43
C ALA A 254 -11.17 -2.93 -34.30
N ASP A 255 -10.27 -3.70 -33.70
CA ASP A 255 -9.42 -4.67 -34.40
C ASP A 255 -10.25 -5.83 -34.98
N GLU A 256 -11.19 -6.39 -34.20
CA GLU A 256 -12.10 -7.46 -34.64
C GLU A 256 -13.00 -7.06 -35.82
N HIS A 257 -13.27 -5.78 -36.02
CA HIS A 257 -14.08 -5.30 -37.16
C HIS A 257 -13.26 -5.05 -38.44
N ASN A 258 -11.93 -5.09 -38.37
CA ASN A 258 -11.03 -4.88 -39.50
C ASN A 258 -10.51 -6.18 -40.15
N ASP A 259 -10.74 -7.34 -39.52
CA ASP A 259 -10.51 -8.69 -40.07
C ASP A 259 -11.72 -9.25 -40.85
#